data_AF-A0A844GCL0-F1
#
_entry.id   AF-A0A844GCL0-F1
#
_cell.length_a   1.000
_cell.length_b   1.000
_cell.length_c   1.000
_cell.angle_alpha   90.00
_cell.angle_beta   90.00
_cell.angle_gamma   90.00
#
_symmetry.space_group_name_H-M   'P 1'
#
loop_
_entity.id
_entity.type
_entity.pdbx_description
1 polymer ?
#
loop_
_entity_poly.entity_id
_entity_poly.type
_entity_poly.pdbx_seq_one_letter_code
_entity_poly.pdbx_strand_id
1 'polypeptide(L)'
;MEKIIAIGRNPLWAMEADGVLANYLDPSRDQLALKKDIFERLAAYRPYPNLLTKLAVIQALDGQPALARQNIVLLLASYPDAAPVTYAMLQRRPEPEVQPLAELAKTAAEAYLKAGANTDA
;
A
#
# COMPACT_ATOMS: atom_id res chain seq x y z
N MET A 1 0.57 19.68 -9.88
CA MET A 1 0.30 18.22 -9.90
C MET A 1 -0.57 17.83 -11.08
N GLU A 2 -1.75 18.42 -11.24
CA GLU A 2 -2.73 18.04 -12.28
C GLU A 2 -2.20 18.05 -13.72
N LYS A 3 -1.41 19.07 -14.11
CA LYS A 3 -0.80 19.13 -15.46
C LYS A 3 0.15 17.98 -15.77
N ILE A 4 0.93 17.53 -14.77
CA ILE A 4 1.86 16.41 -14.92
C ILE A 4 1.09 15.10 -15.05
N ILE A 5 0.03 14.94 -14.26
CA ILE A 5 -0.84 13.77 -14.32
C ILE A 5 -1.54 13.68 -15.67
N ALA A 6 -2.01 14.80 -16.24
CA ALA A 6 -2.60 14.81 -17.57
C ALA A 6 -1.62 14.32 -18.66
N ILE A 7 -0.35 14.72 -18.60
CA ILE A 7 0.70 14.23 -19.51
C ILE A 7 1.00 12.75 -19.27
N GLY A 8 0.93 12.31 -18.01
CA GLY A 8 1.10 10.91 -17.62
C GLY A 8 0.00 9.98 -18.12
N ARG A 9 -1.17 10.46 -18.60
CA ARG A 9 -2.28 9.61 -19.05
C ARG A 9 -2.14 9.07 -20.47
N ASN A 10 -0.99 9.24 -21.13
CA ASN A 10 -0.77 8.64 -22.43
C ASN A 10 -0.71 7.10 -22.30
N PRO A 11 -1.51 6.34 -23.07
CA PRO A 11 -1.53 4.88 -22.99
C PRO A 11 -0.15 4.20 -23.17
N LEU A 12 0.78 4.85 -23.89
CA LEU A 12 2.12 4.32 -24.16
C LEU A 12 3.05 4.34 -22.95
N TRP A 13 2.83 5.21 -21.96
CA TRP A 13 3.74 5.37 -20.81
C TRP A 13 3.02 5.60 -19.48
N ALA A 14 1.70 5.40 -19.44
CA ALA A 14 0.92 5.72 -18.25
C ALA A 14 1.32 4.89 -17.03
N MET A 15 1.70 3.63 -17.24
CA MET A 15 2.09 2.74 -16.14
C MET A 15 3.44 3.16 -15.55
N GLU A 16 4.39 3.55 -16.39
CA GLU A 16 5.70 4.05 -15.98
C GLU A 16 5.56 5.39 -15.28
N ALA A 17 4.73 6.29 -15.80
CA ALA A 17 4.45 7.58 -15.19
C ALA A 17 3.80 7.41 -13.81
N ASP A 18 2.77 6.58 -13.70
CA ASP A 18 2.13 6.27 -12.42
C ASP A 18 3.16 5.66 -11.44
N GLY A 19 4.01 4.75 -11.91
CA GLY A 19 5.03 4.09 -11.09
C GLY A 19 6.07 5.06 -10.52
N VAL A 20 6.52 6.03 -11.33
CA VAL A 20 7.40 7.11 -10.87
C VAL A 20 6.67 8.00 -9.87
N LEU A 21 5.43 8.42 -10.18
CA LEU A 21 4.65 9.30 -9.31
C LEU A 21 4.36 8.67 -7.94
N ALA A 22 4.07 7.38 -7.87
CA ALA A 22 3.77 6.67 -6.63
C ALA A 22 4.90 6.74 -5.58
N ASN A 23 6.15 6.98 -6.00
CA ASN A 23 7.27 7.19 -5.08
C ASN A 23 7.20 8.53 -4.35
N TYR A 24 6.59 9.55 -4.98
CA TYR A 24 6.46 10.90 -4.43
C TYR A 24 5.10 11.14 -3.74
N LEU A 25 4.14 10.24 -3.90
CA LEU A 25 2.84 10.34 -3.27
C LEU A 25 2.89 9.77 -1.83
N ASP A 26 2.62 10.64 -0.87
CA ASP A 26 2.31 10.25 0.51
C ASP A 26 0.84 9.83 0.62
N PRO A 27 0.51 8.65 1.18
CA PRO A 27 -0.88 8.20 1.33
C PRO A 27 -1.56 8.93 2.51
N SER A 28 -2.00 10.14 2.25
CA SER A 28 -2.65 11.06 3.19
C SER A 28 -4.01 11.53 2.65
N ARG A 29 -4.78 12.26 3.47
CA ARG A 29 -6.14 12.72 3.11
C ARG A 29 -6.19 13.77 1.99
N ASP A 30 -5.11 14.50 1.74
CA ASP A 30 -5.06 15.45 0.62
C ASP A 30 -5.07 14.71 -0.72
N GLN A 31 -5.87 15.22 -1.66
CA GLN A 31 -6.01 14.65 -3.01
C GLN A 31 -6.33 13.14 -3.00
N LEU A 32 -7.07 12.67 -1.99
CA LEU A 32 -7.30 11.24 -1.73
C LEU A 32 -7.85 10.49 -2.94
N ALA A 33 -8.87 11.03 -3.61
CA ALA A 33 -9.47 10.42 -4.79
C ALA A 33 -8.46 10.26 -5.94
N LEU A 34 -7.62 11.26 -6.15
CA LEU A 34 -6.58 11.26 -7.18
C LEU A 34 -5.49 10.22 -6.88
N LYS A 35 -5.02 10.18 -5.63
CA LYS A 35 -4.02 9.21 -5.19
C LYS A 35 -4.59 7.79 -5.30
N LYS A 36 -5.82 7.57 -4.84
CA LYS A 36 -6.51 6.28 -4.93
C LYS A 36 -6.54 5.76 -6.36
N ASP A 37 -6.98 6.57 -7.31
CA ASP A 37 -7.05 6.19 -8.72
C ASP A 37 -5.68 5.79 -9.30
N ILE A 38 -4.60 6.52 -8.97
CA ILE A 38 -3.23 6.16 -9.38
C ILE A 38 -2.79 4.82 -8.75
N PHE A 39 -2.96 4.67 -7.43
CA PHE A 39 -2.53 3.48 -6.71
C PHE A 39 -3.34 2.22 -7.11
N GLU A 40 -4.63 2.35 -7.41
CA GLU A 40 -5.48 1.25 -7.87
C GLU A 40 -5.07 0.76 -9.26
N ARG A 41 -4.80 1.67 -10.21
CA ARG A 41 -4.27 1.30 -11.53
C ARG A 41 -2.94 0.57 -11.42
N LEU A 42 -2.02 1.08 -10.61
CA LEU A 42 -0.73 0.44 -10.40
C LEU A 42 -0.86 -0.93 -9.74
N ALA A 43 -1.73 -1.08 -8.74
CA ALA A 43 -1.92 -2.34 -8.04
C ALA A 43 -2.50 -3.42 -8.97
N ALA A 44 -3.35 -3.02 -9.92
CA ALA A 44 -3.88 -3.92 -10.95
C ALA A 44 -2.79 -4.38 -11.94
N TYR A 45 -1.79 -3.54 -12.22
CA TYR A 45 -0.71 -3.87 -13.16
C TYR A 45 0.44 -4.64 -12.50
N ARG A 46 0.94 -4.14 -11.35
CA ARG A 46 2.07 -4.72 -10.62
C ARG A 46 1.91 -4.47 -9.12
N PRO A 47 1.32 -5.39 -8.36
CA PRO A 47 1.29 -5.30 -6.92
C PRO A 47 2.70 -5.52 -6.35
N TYR A 48 3.12 -4.68 -5.41
CA TYR A 48 4.35 -4.86 -4.62
C TYR A 48 4.16 -4.29 -3.21
N PRO A 49 4.98 -4.68 -2.21
CA PRO A 49 4.65 -4.44 -0.80
C PRO A 49 4.39 -2.97 -0.43
N ASN A 50 5.28 -2.06 -0.84
CA ASN A 50 5.12 -0.63 -0.55
C ASN A 50 3.84 -0.06 -1.20
N LEU A 51 3.56 -0.43 -2.46
CA LEU A 51 2.34 -0.01 -3.16
C LEU A 51 1.07 -0.46 -2.45
N LEU A 52 0.99 -1.75 -2.12
CA LEU A 52 -0.18 -2.33 -1.44
C LEU A 52 -0.37 -1.72 -0.05
N THR A 53 0.72 -1.44 0.67
CA THR A 53 0.68 -0.74 1.96
C THR A 53 0.10 0.67 1.80
N LYS A 54 0.60 1.45 0.83
CA LYS A 54 0.11 2.82 0.56
C LYS A 54 -1.35 2.82 0.10
N LEU A 55 -1.75 1.89 -0.77
CA LEU A 55 -3.13 1.76 -1.23
C LEU A 55 -4.08 1.40 -0.07
N ALA A 56 -3.68 0.47 0.80
CA ALA A 56 -4.48 0.11 1.97
C ALA A 56 -4.69 1.30 2.91
N VAL A 57 -3.66 2.12 3.15
CA VAL A 57 -3.79 3.37 3.92
C VAL A 57 -4.80 4.31 3.26
N ILE A 58 -4.67 4.55 1.94
CA ILE A 58 -5.60 5.42 1.21
C ILE A 58 -7.05 4.90 1.31
N GLN A 59 -7.26 3.61 1.14
CA GLN A 59 -8.59 3.00 1.23
C GLN A 59 -9.17 3.11 2.64
N ALA A 60 -8.35 2.96 3.68
CA ALA A 60 -8.78 3.16 5.07
C ALA A 60 -9.20 4.62 5.31
N LEU A 61 -8.40 5.58 4.84
CA LEU A 61 -8.73 7.01 4.93
C LEU A 61 -9.97 7.40 4.12
N ASP A 62 -10.24 6.68 3.02
CA ASP A 62 -11.41 6.86 2.15
C ASP A 62 -12.67 6.12 2.68
N GLY A 63 -12.62 5.59 3.91
CA GLY A 63 -13.77 4.93 4.53
C GLY A 63 -14.08 3.54 3.97
N GLN A 64 -13.09 2.86 3.37
CA GLN A 64 -13.22 1.51 2.81
C GLN A 64 -12.35 0.50 3.57
N PRO A 65 -12.63 0.23 4.86
CA PRO A 65 -11.79 -0.62 5.70
C PRO A 65 -11.71 -2.07 5.20
N ALA A 66 -12.75 -2.58 4.52
CA ALA A 66 -12.76 -3.92 3.97
C ALA A 66 -11.73 -4.09 2.84
N LEU A 67 -11.68 -3.14 1.90
CA LEU A 67 -10.70 -3.16 0.80
C LEU A 67 -9.28 -2.94 1.33
N ALA A 68 -9.13 -2.01 2.28
CA ALA A 68 -7.85 -1.75 2.93
C ALA A 68 -7.30 -3.04 3.58
N ARG A 69 -8.14 -3.75 4.34
CA ARG A 69 -7.78 -5.02 4.96
C ARG A 69 -7.43 -6.07 3.91
N GLN A 70 -8.20 -6.17 2.82
CA GLN A 70 -7.93 -7.14 1.75
C GLN A 70 -6.55 -6.93 1.14
N ASN A 71 -6.15 -5.68 0.89
CA ASN A 71 -4.82 -5.37 0.35
C ASN A 71 -3.68 -5.72 1.31
N ILE A 72 -3.85 -5.52 2.62
CA ILE A 72 -2.87 -5.97 3.62
C ILE A 72 -2.80 -7.50 3.66
N VAL A 73 -3.94 -8.20 3.61
CA VAL A 73 -3.95 -9.68 3.56
C VAL A 73 -3.23 -10.19 2.31
N LEU A 74 -3.51 -9.60 1.15
CA LEU A 74 -2.83 -9.95 -0.11
C LEU A 74 -1.32 -9.72 0.00
N LEU A 75 -0.90 -8.55 0.52
CA LEU A 75 0.51 -8.24 0.75
C LEU A 75 1.18 -9.32 1.60
N LEU A 76 0.61 -9.63 2.77
CA LEU A 76 1.23 -10.55 3.73
C LEU A 76 1.24 -12.00 3.23
N ALA A 77 0.24 -12.39 2.44
CA ALA A 77 0.19 -13.72 1.82
C ALA A 77 1.20 -13.84 0.67
N SER A 78 1.41 -12.79 -0.12
CA SER A 78 2.33 -12.80 -1.26
C SER A 78 3.78 -12.48 -0.89
N TYR A 79 4.00 -11.73 0.19
CA TYR A 79 5.31 -11.23 0.61
C TYR A 79 5.44 -11.32 2.14
N PRO A 80 5.52 -12.53 2.71
CA PRO A 80 5.57 -12.72 4.17
C PRO A 80 6.75 -11.98 4.81
N ASP A 81 7.90 -11.93 4.14
CA ASP A 81 9.11 -11.22 4.60
C ASP A 81 8.90 -9.71 4.74
N ALA A 82 7.90 -9.14 4.06
CA ALA A 82 7.56 -7.73 4.16
C ALA A 82 6.77 -7.40 5.43
N ALA A 83 6.23 -8.39 6.16
CA ALA A 83 5.36 -8.16 7.31
C ALA A 83 5.95 -7.23 8.38
N PRO A 84 7.23 -7.37 8.82
CA PRO A 84 7.82 -6.48 9.81
C PRO A 84 7.94 -5.03 9.31
N VAL A 85 8.30 -4.84 8.04
CA VAL A 85 8.44 -3.50 7.43
C VAL A 85 7.06 -2.86 7.26
N THR A 86 6.06 -3.61 6.80
CA THR A 86 4.68 -3.14 6.67
C THR A 86 4.11 -2.73 8.04
N TYR A 87 4.32 -3.53 9.09
CA TYR A 87 3.95 -3.13 10.45
C TYR A 87 4.66 -1.82 10.87
N ALA A 88 5.97 -1.72 10.63
CA ALA A 88 6.74 -0.54 10.99
C ALA A 88 6.27 0.74 10.27
N MET A 89 5.79 0.63 9.03
CA MET A 89 5.19 1.72 8.29
C MET A 89 3.83 2.12 8.85
N LEU A 90 2.96 1.14 9.16
CA LEU A 90 1.59 1.38 9.60
C LEU A 90 1.53 1.90 11.04
N GLN A 91 2.36 1.40 11.96
CA GLN A 91 2.34 1.83 13.37
C GLN A 91 2.71 3.31 13.57
N ARG A 92 3.44 3.91 12.62
CA ARG A 92 3.85 5.32 12.67
C ARG A 92 2.74 6.28 12.25
N ARG A 93 1.63 5.75 11.72
CA ARG A 93 0.50 6.53 11.24
C ARG A 93 -0.43 6.87 12.41
N PRO A 94 -0.73 8.16 12.65
CA PRO A 94 -1.62 8.57 13.74
C PRO A 94 -3.10 8.34 13.41
N GLU A 95 -3.46 8.09 12.15
CA GLU A 95 -4.86 7.99 11.73
C GLU A 95 -5.53 6.74 12.32
N PRO A 96 -6.66 6.87 13.05
CA PRO A 96 -7.32 5.74 13.72
C PRO A 96 -7.82 4.67 12.73
N GLU A 97 -8.15 5.05 11.50
CA GLU A 97 -8.58 4.15 10.43
C GLU A 97 -7.47 3.18 10.01
N VAL A 98 -6.20 3.55 10.25
CA VAL A 98 -5.03 2.74 9.89
C VAL A 98 -4.65 1.76 11.01
N GLN A 99 -5.04 2.01 12.26
CA GLN A 99 -4.66 1.16 13.40
C GLN A 99 -5.07 -0.31 13.23
N PRO A 100 -6.28 -0.66 12.74
CA PRO A 100 -6.62 -2.06 12.47
C PRO A 100 -5.69 -2.75 11.47
N LEU A 101 -5.13 -2.00 10.51
CA LEU A 101 -4.16 -2.52 9.55
C LEU A 101 -2.81 -2.77 10.22
N ALA A 102 -2.38 -1.88 11.12
CA ALA A 102 -1.15 -2.04 11.89
C ALA A 102 -1.21 -3.30 12.77
N GLU A 103 -2.32 -3.53 13.48
CA GLU A 103 -2.49 -4.73 14.32
C GLU A 103 -2.50 -6.03 13.49
N LEU A 104 -3.09 -5.99 12.29
CA LEU A 104 -3.03 -7.13 11.36
C LEU A 104 -1.60 -7.42 10.92
N ALA A 105 -0.85 -6.39 10.50
CA ALA A 105 0.54 -6.54 10.09
C ALA A 105 1.45 -6.99 11.25
N LYS A 106 1.19 -6.50 12.46
CA LYS A 106 1.88 -6.92 13.69
C LYS A 106 1.70 -8.42 13.94
N THR A 107 0.46 -8.89 13.92
CA THR A 107 0.12 -10.30 14.13
C THR A 107 0.86 -11.18 13.12
N ALA A 108 0.88 -10.77 11.85
CA ALA A 108 1.59 -11.49 10.81
C ALA A 108 3.11 -11.45 11.00
N ALA A 109 3.68 -10.31 11.37
CA ALA A 109 5.12 -10.19 11.64
C ALA A 109 5.56 -11.09 12.81
N GLU A 110 4.79 -11.13 13.89
CA GLU A 110 5.06 -12.02 15.04
C GLU A 110 4.96 -13.50 14.66
N ALA A 111 3.96 -13.87 13.85
CA ALA A 111 3.80 -15.24 13.36
C ALA A 111 4.97 -15.65 12.45
N TYR A 112 5.38 -14.76 11.54
CA TYR A 112 6.50 -14.98 10.64
C TYR A 112 7.82 -15.17 11.40
N LEU A 113 8.09 -14.34 12.41
CA LEU A 113 9.28 -14.50 13.26
C LEU A 113 9.27 -15.83 14.03
N LYS A 114 8.12 -16.25 14.57
CA LYS A 114 7.98 -17.53 15.28
C LYS A 114 8.18 -18.75 14.39
N ALA A 115 7.86 -18.64 13.10
CA ALA A 115 7.99 -19.73 12.14
C ALA A 115 9.42 -19.93 11.62
N GLY A 116 10.39 -19.12 12.06
CA GLY A 116 11.79 -19.23 11.65
C GLY A 116 12.13 -18.38 10.42
N ALA A 117 11.77 -17.09 10.47
CA ALA A 117 12.04 -16.06 9.45
C ALA A 117 13.27 -16.33 8.53
N ASN A 118 13.09 -16.09 7.23
CA ASN A 118 14.05 -16.40 6.16
C ASN A 118 14.31 -17.92 5.95
N THR A 119 13.28 -18.77 5.99
CA THR A 119 13.44 -20.21 5.69
C THR A 119 13.80 -20.51 4.23
N ASP A 120 13.70 -19.51 3.34
CA ASP A 120 13.92 -19.66 1.90
C ASP A 120 15.33 -19.21 1.45
N ALA A 121 16.24 -18.95 2.41
CA ALA A 121 17.62 -18.53 2.16
C ALA A 121 18.62 -19.71 2.07
#